data_AF-A0A7S1L9V4-F1
#
_entry.id   AF-A0A7S1L9V4-F1
#
_cell.length_a   1.000
_cell.length_b   1.000
_cell.length_c   1.000
_cell.angle_alpha   90.00
_cell.angle_beta   90.00
_cell.angle_gamma   90.00
#
_symmetry.space_group_name_H-M   'P 1'
#
loop_
_entity.id
_entity.type
_entity.pdbx_description
1 polymer ?
#
loop_
_entity_poly.entity_id
_entity_poly.type
_entity_poly.pdbx_seq_one_letter_code
_entity_poly.pdbx_strand_id
1 'polypeptide(L)'
;EKRTAAGAAVGLGWTSDELAVSSLPALWRALGLLARNPEKFMGVSKVVVADRAGYIARAMTLNGTGKRTTEHIYSDERNYEMVFRVVDGLSKRETKHERVIAIKESPARLEFYQRHVADGCRMYWQAPVEVVKEFVEALQAQVAKFEADESEAVGLGFLAPEIRGSSHDAVWRAMVASIREPARFFDCSDVEVEDCAGFVRRGIRVNGRAYSELVRTDERRNEITFHKVGEDGEDGEGVERVVALRSHPLQLEFFQRSTTDGFRVHWSMPQSAVLSACDLYVREAARMDGARRPIIGYGIGSDPIRECSHDALVAAIKDSVRRPWKVLDVEASSCKIVQHEGFIERVMRMKATGEISHERVTVDEENSEITFRKYEESHRLSSTERVLVIRHPLRLEMYERVVSGEAKGARTDWQAPYQVARTVFDRLVGLARSIGRSSGRDVVGYGLASRPISGPSEAAVWKSMVRSVRIPGEYGMAVDRVTLRQMPGYLQRRMRLLERPGTPTMTENVRVFPAAREITYRPVVQGEEAAEERVFALRADPLRCELFSRRTDDQVRIDWQAPRTLAIDIFASVEAVAAPK
;
A
#
# COMPACT_ATOMS: atom_id res chain seq x y z
N GLU A 1 -31.46 -24.56 -32.36
CA GLU A 1 -30.32 -24.01 -31.59
C GLU A 1 -30.83 -23.43 -30.27
N LYS A 2 -30.48 -24.04 -29.13
CA LYS A 2 -30.76 -23.47 -27.81
C LYS A 2 -29.77 -22.32 -27.59
N ARG A 3 -30.26 -21.07 -27.63
CA ARG A 3 -29.52 -19.92 -27.08
C ARG A 3 -29.37 -20.16 -25.58
N THR A 4 -28.20 -20.61 -25.15
CA THR A 4 -27.77 -20.53 -23.76
C THR A 4 -27.74 -19.06 -23.37
N ALA A 5 -28.45 -18.71 -22.30
CA ALA A 5 -28.33 -17.39 -21.68
C ALA A 5 -26.84 -17.16 -21.35
N ALA A 6 -26.26 -16.07 -21.82
CA ALA A 6 -24.88 -15.73 -21.48
C ALA A 6 -24.80 -15.50 -19.97
N GLY A 7 -24.03 -16.33 -19.26
CA GLY A 7 -23.72 -16.14 -17.84
C GLY A 7 -23.06 -14.79 -17.58
N ALA A 8 -23.07 -14.34 -16.33
CA ALA A 8 -22.45 -13.06 -15.97
C ALA A 8 -20.95 -13.11 -16.26
N ALA A 9 -20.40 -12.07 -16.90
CA ALA A 9 -18.96 -11.94 -17.09
C ALA A 9 -18.31 -11.28 -15.87
N VAL A 10 -17.02 -11.56 -15.62
CA VAL A 10 -16.21 -10.90 -14.58
C VAL A 10 -16.21 -9.39 -14.76
N GLY A 11 -16.22 -8.89 -16.00
CA GLY A 11 -16.32 -7.46 -16.29
C GLY A 11 -15.09 -6.68 -15.79
N LEU A 12 -15.29 -5.56 -15.09
CA LEU A 12 -14.18 -4.77 -14.51
C LEU A 12 -13.61 -5.37 -13.21
N GLY A 13 -14.26 -6.40 -12.68
CA GLY A 13 -13.90 -7.06 -11.44
C GLY A 13 -15.07 -7.83 -10.86
N TRP A 14 -14.77 -8.98 -10.29
CA TRP A 14 -15.70 -9.80 -9.53
C TRP A 14 -15.06 -10.20 -8.21
N THR A 15 -15.81 -10.11 -7.11
CA THR A 15 -15.34 -10.49 -5.77
C THR A 15 -16.16 -11.66 -5.27
N SER A 16 -15.49 -12.64 -4.69
CA SER A 16 -16.13 -13.80 -4.09
C SER A 16 -16.96 -13.43 -2.87
N ASP A 17 -17.82 -14.36 -2.48
CA ASP A 17 -18.34 -14.41 -1.12
C ASP A 17 -17.18 -14.57 -0.11
N GLU A 18 -17.50 -14.39 1.16
CA GLU A 18 -16.53 -14.58 2.25
C GLU A 18 -16.01 -16.01 2.22
N LEU A 19 -14.69 -16.14 2.27
CA LEU A 19 -14.02 -17.42 2.27
C LEU A 19 -14.06 -18.00 3.67
N ALA A 20 -14.52 -19.24 3.80
CA ALA A 20 -14.35 -20.04 5.01
C ALA A 20 -12.91 -20.56 5.12
N VAL A 21 -11.95 -19.65 5.27
CA VAL A 21 -10.53 -19.96 5.48
C VAL A 21 -10.11 -19.45 6.85
N SER A 22 -9.36 -20.25 7.60
CA SER A 22 -8.86 -19.87 8.92
C SER A 22 -7.47 -19.22 8.85
N SER A 23 -6.77 -19.34 7.71
CA SER A 23 -5.40 -18.86 7.53
C SER A 23 -5.14 -18.23 6.15
N LEU A 24 -4.78 -16.93 6.14
CA LEU A 24 -4.28 -16.23 4.94
C LEU A 24 -3.01 -16.87 4.35
N PRO A 25 -2.02 -17.30 5.15
CA PRO A 25 -0.89 -18.08 4.65
C PRO A 25 -1.30 -19.35 3.88
N ALA A 26 -2.33 -20.07 4.34
CA ALA A 26 -2.82 -21.25 3.65
C ALA A 26 -3.47 -20.90 2.30
N LEU A 27 -4.18 -19.77 2.24
CA LEU A 27 -4.73 -19.22 1.00
C LEU A 27 -3.62 -18.85 0.00
N TRP A 28 -2.56 -18.20 0.47
CA TRP A 28 -1.40 -17.86 -0.37
C TRP A 28 -0.67 -19.11 -0.87
N ARG A 29 -0.51 -20.12 -0.01
CA ARG A 29 0.02 -21.44 -0.38
C ARG A 29 -0.81 -22.10 -1.49
N ALA A 30 -2.13 -21.99 -1.45
CA ALA A 30 -3.00 -22.51 -2.51
C ALA A 30 -2.82 -21.75 -3.84
N LEU A 31 -2.64 -20.42 -3.81
CA LEU A 31 -2.33 -19.63 -5.01
C LEU A 31 -0.95 -19.95 -5.60
N GLY A 32 0.05 -20.18 -4.74
CA GLY A 32 1.37 -20.64 -5.18
C GLY A 32 1.32 -22.03 -5.81
N LEU A 33 0.53 -22.96 -5.24
CA LEU A 33 0.30 -24.27 -5.83
C LEU A 33 -0.44 -24.16 -7.17
N LEU A 34 -1.42 -23.27 -7.28
CA LEU A 34 -2.11 -22.99 -8.55
C LEU A 34 -1.15 -22.52 -9.64
N ALA A 35 -0.19 -21.65 -9.31
CA ALA A 35 0.76 -21.17 -10.29
C ALA A 35 1.56 -22.33 -10.90
N ARG A 36 1.94 -23.32 -10.08
CA ARG A 36 2.77 -24.48 -10.47
C ARG A 36 1.99 -25.71 -10.93
N ASN A 37 0.76 -25.87 -10.49
CA ASN A 37 -0.11 -27.04 -10.72
C ASN A 37 -1.54 -26.61 -11.08
N PRO A 38 -1.76 -25.83 -12.14
CA PRO A 38 -3.10 -25.37 -12.53
C PRO A 38 -4.07 -26.52 -12.80
N GLU A 39 -3.60 -27.69 -13.23
CA GLU A 39 -4.43 -28.87 -13.48
C GLU A 39 -5.22 -29.35 -12.24
N LYS A 40 -4.81 -28.95 -11.03
CA LYS A 40 -5.55 -29.22 -9.78
C LYS A 40 -6.74 -28.29 -9.55
N PHE A 41 -6.79 -27.16 -10.25
CA PHE A 41 -7.76 -26.07 -9.99
C PHE A 41 -8.59 -25.72 -11.21
N MET A 42 -8.13 -26.06 -12.41
CA MET A 42 -8.78 -25.70 -13.66
C MET A 42 -8.64 -26.80 -14.70
N GLY A 43 -9.58 -26.85 -15.64
CA GLY A 43 -9.62 -27.82 -16.74
C GLY A 43 -8.53 -27.57 -17.79
N VAL A 44 -7.28 -27.91 -17.45
CA VAL A 44 -6.11 -27.78 -18.33
C VAL A 44 -5.33 -29.08 -18.43
N SER A 45 -4.49 -29.19 -19.46
CA SER A 45 -3.60 -30.32 -19.71
C SER A 45 -2.28 -29.85 -20.32
N LYS A 46 -1.31 -30.77 -20.46
CA LYS A 46 0.02 -30.49 -21.05
C LYS A 46 0.74 -29.30 -20.40
N VAL A 47 0.67 -29.25 -19.08
CA VAL A 47 1.24 -28.18 -18.26
C VAL A 47 2.77 -28.32 -18.24
N VAL A 48 3.46 -27.22 -18.52
CA VAL A 48 4.91 -27.08 -18.40
C VAL A 48 5.17 -25.82 -17.59
N VAL A 49 5.97 -25.94 -16.55
CA VAL A 49 6.31 -24.84 -15.63
C VAL A 49 7.82 -24.71 -15.53
N ALA A 50 8.31 -23.48 -15.49
CA ALA A 50 9.71 -23.15 -15.24
C ALA A 50 9.79 -21.89 -14.37
N ASP A 51 10.53 -21.97 -13.27
CA ASP A 51 10.83 -20.80 -12.45
C ASP A 51 11.85 -19.91 -13.20
N ARG A 52 11.61 -18.61 -13.21
CA ARG A 52 12.45 -17.58 -13.86
C ARG A 52 12.71 -16.45 -12.88
N ALA A 53 13.74 -15.66 -13.16
CA ALA A 53 14.04 -14.49 -12.35
C ALA A 53 12.82 -13.53 -12.31
N GLY A 54 12.22 -13.41 -11.13
CA GLY A 54 11.06 -12.58 -10.81
C GLY A 54 9.68 -13.14 -11.17
N TYR A 55 9.56 -14.33 -11.77
CA TYR A 55 8.27 -14.89 -12.19
C TYR A 55 8.29 -16.39 -12.47
N ILE A 56 7.12 -17.02 -12.51
CA ILE A 56 6.92 -18.39 -13.00
C ILE A 56 6.47 -18.33 -14.46
N ALA A 57 7.20 -19.00 -15.36
CA ALA A 57 6.78 -19.20 -16.74
C ALA A 57 5.98 -20.49 -16.87
N ARG A 58 4.78 -20.42 -17.44
CA ARG A 58 3.88 -21.56 -17.57
C ARG A 58 3.30 -21.65 -18.97
N ALA A 59 3.27 -22.85 -19.54
CA ALA A 59 2.51 -23.17 -20.73
C ALA A 59 1.51 -24.29 -20.44
N MET A 60 0.30 -24.17 -20.96
CA MET A 60 -0.78 -25.15 -20.75
C MET A 60 -1.75 -25.17 -21.92
N THR A 61 -2.50 -26.26 -22.07
CA THR A 61 -3.61 -26.40 -23.02
C THR A 61 -4.93 -26.33 -22.26
N LEU A 62 -5.82 -25.43 -22.68
CA LEU A 62 -7.16 -25.32 -22.12
C LEU A 62 -8.05 -26.44 -22.67
N ASN A 63 -8.56 -27.34 -21.81
CA ASN A 63 -9.25 -28.56 -22.27
C ASN A 63 -10.53 -28.22 -23.07
N GLY A 64 -11.28 -27.20 -22.66
CA GLY A 64 -12.52 -26.80 -23.33
C GLY A 64 -12.34 -26.20 -24.72
N THR A 65 -11.13 -25.74 -25.09
CA THR A 65 -10.89 -25.08 -26.39
C THR A 65 -9.76 -25.71 -27.20
N GLY A 66 -8.95 -26.59 -26.60
CA GLY A 66 -7.71 -27.09 -27.19
C GLY A 66 -6.61 -26.03 -27.35
N LYS A 67 -6.87 -24.76 -26.99
CA LYS A 67 -5.93 -23.66 -27.18
C LYS A 67 -4.74 -23.79 -26.23
N ARG A 68 -3.52 -23.70 -26.78
CA ARG A 68 -2.30 -23.55 -25.99
C ARG A 68 -2.12 -22.10 -25.58
N THR A 69 -1.90 -21.88 -24.29
CA THR A 69 -1.65 -20.57 -23.68
C THR A 69 -0.31 -20.62 -22.96
N THR A 70 0.45 -19.52 -23.06
CA THR A 70 1.68 -19.31 -22.27
C THR A 70 1.47 -18.07 -21.41
N GLU A 71 1.86 -18.14 -20.15
CA GLU A 71 1.68 -17.09 -19.15
C GLU A 71 2.96 -16.92 -18.32
N HIS A 72 3.25 -15.69 -17.93
CA HIS A 72 4.17 -15.38 -16.84
C HIS A 72 3.35 -15.00 -15.61
N ILE A 73 3.74 -15.53 -14.45
CA ILE A 73 2.99 -15.40 -13.21
C ILE A 73 3.88 -14.74 -12.16
N TYR A 74 3.39 -13.63 -11.61
CA TYR A 74 4.10 -12.82 -10.63
C TYR A 74 3.38 -12.90 -9.29
N SER A 75 4.18 -13.04 -8.23
CA SER A 75 3.73 -12.96 -6.84
C SER A 75 3.93 -11.53 -6.35
N ASP A 76 2.85 -10.78 -6.18
CA ASP A 76 2.86 -9.44 -5.55
C ASP A 76 2.18 -9.52 -4.18
N GLU A 77 2.88 -10.15 -3.23
CA GLU A 77 2.42 -10.30 -1.84
C GLU A 77 2.09 -8.97 -1.18
N ARG A 78 2.73 -7.88 -1.58
CA ARG A 78 2.51 -6.56 -1.00
C ARG A 78 1.08 -6.08 -1.24
N ASN A 79 0.58 -6.30 -2.46
CA ASN A 79 -0.79 -5.96 -2.81
C ASN A 79 -1.75 -7.14 -2.60
N TYR A 80 -1.24 -8.26 -2.06
CA TYR A 80 -1.92 -9.54 -1.99
C TYR A 80 -2.42 -10.03 -3.35
N GLU A 81 -1.62 -9.84 -4.40
CA GLU A 81 -1.99 -10.11 -5.78
C GLU A 81 -1.17 -11.23 -6.41
N MET A 82 -1.86 -12.20 -7.01
CA MET A 82 -1.28 -13.13 -7.97
C MET A 82 -1.60 -12.61 -9.38
N VAL A 83 -0.56 -12.26 -10.14
CA VAL A 83 -0.70 -11.57 -11.43
C VAL A 83 -0.29 -12.48 -12.56
N PHE A 84 -1.17 -12.64 -13.56
CA PHE A 84 -1.01 -13.52 -14.71
C PHE A 84 -0.94 -12.69 -16.00
N ARG A 85 0.21 -12.73 -16.68
CA ARG A 85 0.42 -12.07 -17.97
C ARG A 85 0.49 -13.08 -19.09
N VAL A 86 -0.44 -12.99 -20.04
CA VAL A 86 -0.41 -13.84 -21.23
C VAL A 86 0.77 -13.44 -22.10
N VAL A 87 1.53 -14.43 -22.58
CA VAL A 87 2.60 -14.27 -23.57
C VAL A 87 2.04 -14.50 -24.96
N ASP A 88 2.23 -13.53 -25.85
CA ASP A 88 1.81 -13.64 -27.24
C ASP A 88 2.65 -14.69 -27.98
N GLY A 89 1.95 -15.59 -28.70
CA GLY A 89 2.56 -16.77 -29.30
C GLY A 89 3.55 -16.44 -30.43
N LEU A 90 3.39 -15.29 -31.10
CA LEU A 90 4.21 -14.86 -32.22
C LEU A 90 5.40 -14.02 -31.76
N SER A 91 5.12 -12.94 -31.03
CA SER A 91 6.13 -11.99 -30.57
C SER A 91 6.95 -12.49 -29.38
N LYS A 92 6.48 -13.53 -28.68
CA LYS A 92 7.07 -14.05 -27.44
C LYS A 92 7.20 -13.00 -26.33
N ARG A 93 6.41 -11.94 -26.40
CA ARG A 93 6.35 -10.86 -25.42
C ARG A 93 5.06 -10.96 -24.61
N GLU A 94 5.11 -10.45 -23.38
CA GLU A 94 3.92 -10.27 -22.58
C GLU A 94 2.95 -9.32 -23.28
N THR A 95 1.67 -9.66 -23.21
CA THR A 95 0.62 -8.74 -23.63
C THR A 95 0.54 -7.57 -22.65
N LYS A 96 -0.04 -6.45 -23.09
CA LYS A 96 -0.18 -5.23 -22.26
C LYS A 96 -1.26 -5.35 -21.18
N HIS A 97 -1.78 -6.55 -20.96
CA HIS A 97 -2.92 -6.82 -20.11
C HIS A 97 -2.59 -7.96 -19.17
N GLU A 98 -2.91 -7.77 -17.89
CA GLU A 98 -2.69 -8.75 -16.86
C GLU A 98 -4.00 -9.09 -16.16
N ARG A 99 -4.17 -10.37 -15.83
CA ARG A 99 -5.26 -10.85 -14.99
C ARG A 99 -4.74 -10.94 -13.57
N VAL A 100 -5.57 -10.60 -12.60
CA VAL A 100 -5.17 -10.52 -11.20
C VAL A 100 -6.17 -11.28 -10.36
N ILE A 101 -5.63 -12.06 -9.41
CA ILE A 101 -6.36 -12.61 -8.27
C ILE A 101 -5.83 -11.88 -7.05
N ALA A 102 -6.64 -11.02 -6.44
CA ALA A 102 -6.27 -10.27 -5.25
C ALA A 102 -6.97 -10.85 -4.01
N ILE A 103 -6.24 -11.03 -2.91
CA ILE A 103 -6.85 -11.34 -1.61
C ILE A 103 -7.29 -10.02 -0.97
N LYS A 104 -8.52 -9.99 -0.49
CA LYS A 104 -9.02 -8.94 0.40
C LYS A 104 -9.06 -9.49 1.81
N GLU A 105 -8.49 -8.77 2.75
CA GLU A 105 -8.52 -9.11 4.17
C GLU A 105 -9.77 -8.51 4.83
N SER A 106 -10.23 -9.13 5.92
CA SER A 106 -11.26 -8.58 6.83
C SER A 106 -12.62 -8.22 6.19
N PRO A 107 -13.43 -9.20 5.75
CA PRO A 107 -13.17 -10.65 5.80
C PRO A 107 -12.42 -11.16 4.55
N ALA A 108 -11.83 -12.35 4.66
CA ALA A 108 -11.08 -12.97 3.57
C ALA A 108 -11.95 -13.18 2.32
N ARG A 109 -11.56 -12.58 1.18
CA ARG A 109 -12.23 -12.72 -0.13
C ARG A 109 -11.20 -12.77 -1.27
N LEU A 110 -11.59 -13.33 -2.41
CA LEU A 110 -10.83 -13.25 -3.66
C LEU A 110 -11.49 -12.28 -4.63
N GLU A 111 -10.73 -11.32 -5.14
CA GLU A 111 -11.15 -10.44 -6.24
C GLU A 111 -10.43 -10.83 -7.53
N PHE A 112 -11.20 -11.00 -8.61
CA PHE A 112 -10.73 -11.39 -9.94
C PHE A 112 -10.96 -10.25 -10.90
N TYR A 113 -9.94 -9.87 -11.64
CA TYR A 113 -10.05 -8.77 -12.59
C TYR A 113 -8.94 -8.76 -13.64
N GLN A 114 -9.09 -7.90 -14.64
CA GLN A 114 -8.06 -7.62 -15.63
C GLN A 114 -7.70 -6.13 -15.61
N ARG A 115 -6.43 -5.80 -15.78
CA ARG A 115 -5.95 -4.41 -15.91
C ARG A 115 -4.88 -4.27 -16.99
N HIS A 116 -4.64 -3.03 -17.42
CA HIS A 116 -3.53 -2.70 -18.29
C HIS A 116 -2.23 -2.53 -17.47
N VAL A 117 -1.12 -3.04 -17.99
CA VAL A 117 0.15 -3.16 -17.23
C VAL A 117 0.76 -1.80 -16.89
N ALA A 118 0.64 -0.81 -17.77
CA ALA A 118 1.38 0.45 -17.62
C ALA A 118 0.74 1.43 -16.62
N ASP A 119 -0.59 1.38 -16.47
CA ASP A 119 -1.36 2.38 -15.71
C ASP A 119 -2.29 1.74 -14.66
N GLY A 120 -2.34 0.41 -14.60
CA GLY A 120 -3.18 -0.34 -13.69
C GLY A 120 -4.69 -0.21 -13.96
N CYS A 121 -5.09 0.39 -15.09
CA CYS A 121 -6.49 0.69 -15.37
C CYS A 121 -7.28 -0.60 -15.63
N ARG A 122 -8.43 -0.77 -14.94
CA ARG A 122 -9.28 -1.95 -15.08
C ARG A 122 -9.86 -2.04 -16.48
N MET A 123 -9.86 -3.26 -17.00
CA MET A 123 -10.42 -3.56 -18.31
C MET A 123 -11.51 -4.61 -18.20
N TYR A 124 -12.45 -4.59 -19.14
CA TYR A 124 -13.54 -5.54 -19.18
C TYR A 124 -13.01 -6.94 -19.52
N TRP A 125 -13.20 -7.88 -18.60
CA TRP A 125 -12.83 -9.28 -18.76
C TRP A 125 -14.06 -10.14 -19.05
N GLN A 126 -14.06 -10.78 -20.22
CA GLN A 126 -15.14 -11.65 -20.71
C GLN A 126 -15.14 -13.06 -20.09
N ALA A 127 -14.37 -13.31 -19.03
CA ALA A 127 -14.42 -14.61 -18.35
C ALA A 127 -15.80 -14.83 -17.70
N PRO A 128 -16.41 -16.01 -17.82
CA PRO A 128 -17.64 -16.33 -17.10
C PRO A 128 -17.40 -16.36 -15.58
N VAL A 129 -18.29 -15.75 -14.81
CA VAL A 129 -18.23 -15.75 -13.34
C VAL A 129 -18.34 -17.17 -12.78
N GLU A 130 -19.09 -18.03 -13.44
CA GLU A 130 -19.32 -19.42 -13.02
C GLU A 130 -18.01 -20.22 -13.00
N VAL A 131 -17.15 -20.02 -14.01
CA VAL A 131 -15.80 -20.63 -14.04
C VAL A 131 -14.93 -20.12 -12.89
N VAL A 132 -15.06 -18.83 -12.56
CA VAL A 132 -14.33 -18.23 -11.43
C VAL A 132 -14.86 -18.77 -10.09
N LYS A 133 -16.16 -19.02 -9.95
CA LYS A 133 -16.74 -19.63 -8.75
C LYS A 133 -16.24 -21.06 -8.52
N GLU A 134 -16.27 -21.91 -9.55
CA GLU A 134 -15.72 -23.27 -9.49
C GLU A 134 -14.24 -23.26 -9.07
N PHE A 135 -13.48 -22.29 -9.60
CA PHE A 135 -12.10 -22.08 -9.23
C PHE A 135 -11.93 -21.69 -7.75
N VAL A 136 -12.77 -20.79 -7.22
CA VAL A 136 -12.76 -20.41 -5.79
C VAL A 136 -13.04 -21.62 -4.90
N GLU A 137 -14.01 -22.46 -5.26
CA GLU A 137 -14.34 -23.69 -4.53
C GLU A 137 -13.17 -24.68 -4.50
N ALA A 138 -12.52 -24.92 -5.64
CA ALA A 138 -11.33 -25.78 -5.71
C ALA A 138 -10.18 -25.24 -4.84
N LEU A 139 -10.03 -23.91 -4.81
CA LEU A 139 -9.01 -23.25 -4.01
C LEU A 139 -9.31 -23.37 -2.50
N GLN A 140 -10.56 -23.16 -2.08
CA GLN A 140 -10.98 -23.39 -0.68
C GLN A 140 -10.79 -24.84 -0.23
N ALA A 141 -11.14 -25.80 -1.08
CA ALA A 141 -10.92 -27.22 -0.79
C ALA A 141 -9.44 -27.55 -0.58
N GLN A 142 -8.54 -26.87 -1.29
CA GLN A 142 -7.10 -27.04 -1.13
C GLN A 142 -6.56 -26.34 0.13
N VAL A 143 -7.12 -25.17 0.50
CA VAL A 143 -6.81 -24.50 1.75
C VAL A 143 -7.18 -25.37 2.95
N ALA A 144 -8.38 -25.94 2.96
CA ALA A 144 -8.82 -26.84 4.03
C ALA A 144 -7.87 -28.03 4.25
N LYS A 145 -7.28 -28.57 3.18
CA LYS A 145 -6.26 -29.63 3.28
C LYS A 145 -4.96 -29.16 3.92
N PHE A 146 -4.55 -27.92 3.67
CA PHE A 146 -3.35 -27.35 4.28
C PHE A 146 -3.58 -26.98 5.74
N GLU A 147 -4.78 -26.57 6.10
CA GLU A 147 -5.13 -26.26 7.49
C GLU A 147 -5.29 -27.53 8.34
N ALA A 148 -5.66 -28.66 7.72
CA ALA A 148 -5.69 -29.98 8.36
C ALA A 148 -4.30 -30.64 8.49
N ASP A 149 -3.27 -30.09 7.83
CA ASP A 149 -1.89 -30.57 7.90
C ASP A 149 -1.23 -29.95 9.14
N GLU A 150 -1.24 -30.67 10.27
CA GLU A 150 -0.65 -30.27 11.58
C GLU A 150 0.89 -30.25 11.55
N SER A 151 1.48 -29.65 10.52
CA SER A 151 2.92 -29.44 10.47
C SER A 151 3.31 -28.40 11.52
N GLU A 152 4.13 -28.80 12.48
CA GLU A 152 4.80 -27.88 13.41
C GLU A 152 5.89 -27.03 12.73
N ALA A 153 6.08 -27.14 11.40
CA ALA A 153 6.99 -26.28 10.67
C ALA A 153 6.30 -24.97 10.22
N VAL A 154 7.09 -23.92 10.00
CA VAL A 154 6.62 -22.66 9.40
C VAL A 154 6.04 -22.90 8.01
N GLY A 155 6.57 -23.87 7.26
CA GLY A 155 6.08 -24.22 5.94
C GLY A 155 6.19 -23.03 4.99
N LEU A 156 5.11 -22.69 4.29
CA LEU A 156 5.10 -21.54 3.37
C LEU A 156 4.79 -20.22 4.06
N GLY A 157 4.62 -20.22 5.38
CA GLY A 157 4.41 -19.01 6.16
C GLY A 157 3.59 -19.29 7.40
N PHE A 158 3.93 -18.58 8.47
CA PHE A 158 3.32 -18.73 9.77
C PHE A 158 2.95 -17.35 10.31
N LEU A 159 1.69 -17.18 10.70
CA LEU A 159 1.18 -15.97 11.35
C LEU A 159 1.09 -16.22 12.85
N ALA A 160 1.90 -15.49 13.63
CA ALA A 160 1.91 -15.59 15.08
C ALA A 160 0.59 -15.07 15.69
N PRO A 161 0.26 -15.46 16.93
CA PRO A 161 -0.90 -14.93 17.65
C PRO A 161 -0.94 -13.40 17.70
N GLU A 162 -2.14 -12.85 17.86
CA GLU A 162 -2.35 -11.39 18.04
C GLU A 162 -1.50 -10.86 19.20
N ILE A 163 -0.70 -9.84 18.92
CA ILE A 163 0.09 -9.10 19.88
C ILE A 163 -0.82 -8.10 20.59
N ARG A 164 -0.88 -8.21 21.92
CA ARG A 164 -1.65 -7.32 22.79
C ARG A 164 -0.73 -6.60 23.77
N GLY A 165 -1.08 -5.37 24.13
CA GLY A 165 -0.36 -4.59 25.14
C GLY A 165 0.90 -3.85 24.66
N SER A 166 1.28 -4.00 23.39
CA SER A 166 2.39 -3.27 22.76
C SER A 166 1.89 -2.48 21.55
N SER A 167 2.45 -1.30 21.32
CA SER A 167 2.16 -0.51 20.12
C SER A 167 2.82 -1.12 18.88
N HIS A 168 2.23 -0.93 17.69
CA HIS A 168 2.87 -1.34 16.42
C HIS A 168 4.28 -0.74 16.31
N ASP A 169 4.45 0.53 16.69
CA ASP A 169 5.73 1.23 16.65
C ASP A 169 6.78 0.55 17.55
N ALA A 170 6.40 0.12 18.75
CA ALA A 170 7.32 -0.58 19.64
C ALA A 170 7.73 -1.94 19.10
N VAL A 171 6.80 -2.70 18.52
CA VAL A 171 7.13 -3.99 17.89
C VAL A 171 8.08 -3.78 16.71
N TRP A 172 7.79 -2.80 15.85
CA TRP A 172 8.67 -2.47 14.72
C TRP A 172 10.07 -2.06 15.18
N ARG A 173 10.17 -1.20 16.19
CA ARG A 173 11.46 -0.80 16.77
C ARG A 173 12.21 -1.97 17.40
N ALA A 174 11.51 -2.89 18.06
CA ALA A 174 12.11 -4.10 18.60
C ALA A 174 12.68 -4.97 17.47
N MET A 175 11.92 -5.14 16.38
CA MET A 175 12.40 -5.85 15.18
C MET A 175 13.64 -5.19 14.58
N VAL A 176 13.63 -3.87 14.37
CA VAL A 176 14.78 -3.13 13.82
C VAL A 176 15.99 -3.20 14.76
N ALA A 177 15.79 -3.12 16.08
CA ALA A 177 16.87 -3.26 17.05
C ALA A 177 17.52 -4.65 17.00
N SER A 178 16.78 -5.71 16.69
CA SER A 178 17.32 -7.06 16.56
C SER A 178 18.33 -7.24 15.43
N ILE A 179 18.35 -6.32 14.47
CA ILE A 179 19.35 -6.32 13.40
C ILE A 179 20.73 -6.09 14.00
N ARG A 180 20.86 -5.09 14.89
CA ARG A 180 22.14 -4.65 15.47
C ARG A 180 22.44 -5.30 16.83
N GLU A 181 21.42 -5.73 17.55
CA GLU A 181 21.54 -6.32 18.88
C GLU A 181 20.88 -7.72 18.96
N PRO A 182 21.19 -8.66 18.04
CA PRO A 182 20.51 -9.95 17.92
C PRO A 182 20.53 -10.81 19.19
N ALA A 183 21.59 -10.70 20.00
CA ALA A 183 21.73 -11.44 21.27
C ALA A 183 20.62 -11.15 22.30
N ARG A 184 19.86 -10.07 22.12
CA ARG A 184 18.68 -9.75 22.94
C ARG A 184 17.42 -10.49 22.51
N PHE A 185 17.41 -11.04 21.29
CA PHE A 185 16.25 -11.58 20.59
C PHE A 185 16.36 -13.06 20.21
N PHE A 186 17.55 -13.66 20.33
CA PHE A 186 17.77 -15.10 20.28
C PHE A 186 19.19 -15.42 20.76
N ASP A 187 19.44 -16.69 21.09
CA ASP A 187 20.75 -17.15 21.57
C ASP A 187 21.78 -17.12 20.43
N CYS A 188 22.68 -16.14 20.49
CA CYS A 188 23.79 -15.98 19.57
C CYS A 188 24.99 -15.29 20.23
N SER A 189 26.16 -15.48 19.63
CA SER A 189 27.44 -14.92 20.06
C SER A 189 28.22 -14.38 18.86
N ASP A 190 29.38 -13.76 19.11
CA ASP A 190 30.29 -13.22 18.08
C ASP A 190 29.57 -12.31 17.07
N VAL A 191 28.78 -11.36 17.60
CA VAL A 191 27.99 -10.45 16.77
C VAL A 191 28.90 -9.38 16.17
N GLU A 192 29.01 -9.38 14.84
CA GLU A 192 29.66 -8.35 14.05
C GLU A 192 28.65 -7.68 13.13
N VAL A 193 28.65 -6.36 13.09
CA VAL A 193 27.69 -5.58 12.29
C VAL A 193 28.42 -4.53 11.46
N GLU A 194 28.13 -4.53 10.16
CA GLU A 194 28.68 -3.59 9.19
C GLU A 194 27.52 -2.95 8.40
N ASP A 195 27.52 -1.63 8.31
CA ASP A 195 26.57 -0.86 7.51
C ASP A 195 27.00 -0.84 6.05
N CYS A 196 26.16 -1.40 5.16
CA CYS A 196 26.43 -1.51 3.73
C CYS A 196 25.31 -0.86 2.88
N ALA A 197 25.53 -0.83 1.56
CA ALA A 197 24.64 -0.15 0.62
C ALA A 197 23.32 -0.90 0.47
N GLY A 198 22.29 -0.39 1.15
CA GLY A 198 20.94 -0.95 1.13
C GLY A 198 20.76 -2.21 1.99
N PHE A 199 21.73 -2.58 2.83
CA PHE A 199 21.61 -3.70 3.78
C PHE A 199 22.61 -3.54 4.94
N VAL A 200 22.34 -4.25 6.04
CA VAL A 200 23.30 -4.45 7.13
C VAL A 200 23.92 -5.84 6.96
N ARG A 201 25.25 -5.93 6.88
CA ARG A 201 25.93 -7.22 6.96
C ARG A 201 26.10 -7.57 8.43
N ARG A 202 25.64 -8.77 8.81
CA ARG A 202 25.65 -9.27 10.17
C ARG A 202 26.35 -10.62 10.24
N GLY A 203 27.50 -10.69 10.91
CA GLY A 203 28.15 -11.94 11.31
C GLY A 203 27.61 -12.38 12.66
N ILE A 204 27.22 -13.65 12.79
CA ILE A 204 26.75 -14.24 14.06
C ILE A 204 27.18 -15.70 14.19
N ARG A 205 27.36 -16.15 15.43
CA ARG A 205 27.49 -17.56 15.79
C ARG A 205 26.23 -18.04 16.49
N VAL A 206 25.57 -19.03 15.90
CA VAL A 206 24.37 -19.69 16.44
C VAL A 206 24.61 -21.19 16.49
N ASN A 207 24.33 -21.82 17.63
CA ASN A 207 24.56 -23.27 17.85
C ASN A 207 25.98 -23.72 17.44
N GLY A 208 26.99 -22.90 17.77
CA GLY A 208 28.39 -23.16 17.46
C GLY A 208 28.83 -22.90 16.01
N ARG A 209 27.90 -22.61 15.08
CA ARG A 209 28.19 -22.33 13.68
C ARG A 209 28.19 -20.83 13.41
N ALA A 210 29.29 -20.32 12.87
CA ALA A 210 29.39 -18.96 12.39
C ALA A 210 28.81 -18.86 10.98
N TYR A 211 28.09 -17.78 10.69
CA TYR A 211 27.68 -17.43 9.33
C TYR A 211 27.37 -15.93 9.25
N SER A 212 27.31 -15.42 8.02
CA SER A 212 26.96 -14.03 7.74
C SER A 212 25.58 -13.94 7.11
N GLU A 213 24.87 -12.85 7.39
CA GLU A 213 23.59 -12.51 6.79
C GLU A 213 23.63 -11.10 6.21
N LEU A 214 22.98 -10.91 5.05
CA LEU A 214 22.62 -9.60 4.53
C LEU A 214 21.20 -9.30 4.99
N VAL A 215 21.06 -8.34 5.89
CA VAL A 215 19.79 -7.96 6.50
C VAL A 215 19.25 -6.71 5.85
N ARG A 216 18.05 -6.77 5.28
CA ARG A 216 17.39 -5.62 4.63
C ARG A 216 16.13 -5.26 5.38
N THR A 217 15.89 -3.97 5.54
CA THR A 217 14.64 -3.46 6.11
C THR A 217 13.82 -2.84 4.98
N ASP A 218 12.65 -3.40 4.70
CA ASP A 218 11.64 -2.79 3.85
C ASP A 218 10.55 -2.21 4.74
N GLU A 219 10.73 -0.95 5.15
CA GLU A 219 9.78 -0.26 6.01
C GLU A 219 8.43 -0.02 5.35
N ARG A 220 8.38 0.01 4.02
CA ARG A 220 7.12 0.17 3.28
C ARG A 220 6.26 -1.06 3.43
N ARG A 221 6.90 -2.24 3.46
CA ARG A 221 6.25 -3.53 3.70
C ARG A 221 6.17 -3.92 5.18
N ASN A 222 6.82 -3.16 6.06
CA ASN A 222 7.14 -3.57 7.43
C ASN A 222 7.77 -4.98 7.47
N GLU A 223 8.70 -5.24 6.55
CA GLU A 223 9.43 -6.51 6.42
C GLU A 223 10.90 -6.31 6.79
N ILE A 224 11.48 -7.29 7.48
CA ILE A 224 12.92 -7.46 7.57
C ILE A 224 13.27 -8.77 6.87
N THR A 225 14.17 -8.71 5.89
CA THR A 225 14.66 -9.89 5.18
C THR A 225 16.07 -10.25 5.65
N PHE A 226 16.30 -11.55 5.83
CA PHE A 226 17.55 -12.13 6.29
C PHE A 226 18.03 -13.12 5.23
N HIS A 227 19.03 -12.70 4.47
CA HIS A 227 19.64 -13.51 3.43
C HIS A 227 20.97 -14.07 3.92
N LYS A 228 21.05 -15.38 4.14
CA LYS A 228 22.26 -16.03 4.64
C LYS A 228 23.26 -16.19 3.50
N VAL A 229 24.51 -15.82 3.74
CA VAL A 229 25.61 -15.91 2.77
C VAL A 229 26.57 -17.00 3.20
N GLY A 230 27.08 -17.79 2.24
CA GLY A 230 28.13 -18.78 2.50
C GLY A 230 29.46 -18.13 2.89
N GLU A 231 30.41 -18.95 3.37
CA GLU A 231 31.75 -18.49 3.80
C GLU A 231 32.52 -17.76 2.68
N ASP A 232 32.26 -18.11 1.41
CA ASP A 232 32.91 -17.53 0.23
C ASP A 232 32.20 -16.25 -0.31
N GLY A 233 31.13 -15.80 0.36
CA GLY A 233 30.34 -14.66 -0.12
C GLY A 233 29.32 -14.98 -1.21
N GLU A 234 29.22 -16.24 -1.65
CA GLU A 234 28.19 -16.72 -2.58
C GLU A 234 26.83 -16.94 -1.90
N ASP A 235 25.74 -16.80 -2.67
CA ASP A 235 24.35 -17.03 -2.24
C ASP A 235 24.22 -18.49 -1.75
N GLY A 236 24.11 -18.67 -0.43
CA GLY A 236 24.26 -19.98 0.18
C GLY A 236 23.09 -20.92 -0.06
N GLU A 237 21.88 -20.39 -0.35
CA GLU A 237 20.65 -21.18 -0.37
C GLU A 237 19.61 -20.72 -1.41
N GLY A 238 19.82 -19.62 -2.16
CA GLY A 238 18.89 -19.12 -3.20
C GLY A 238 17.55 -18.61 -2.64
N VAL A 239 17.55 -18.22 -1.37
CA VAL A 239 16.36 -17.92 -0.55
C VAL A 239 16.64 -16.83 0.47
N GLU A 240 15.60 -16.15 0.93
CA GLU A 240 15.65 -15.23 2.06
C GLU A 240 14.53 -15.53 3.07
N ARG A 241 14.84 -15.37 4.35
CA ARG A 241 13.84 -15.42 5.44
C ARG A 241 13.26 -14.04 5.62
N VAL A 242 11.96 -13.95 5.90
CA VAL A 242 11.24 -12.70 6.07
C VAL A 242 10.48 -12.72 7.39
N VAL A 243 10.59 -11.62 8.14
CA VAL A 243 9.75 -11.32 9.30
C VAL A 243 8.95 -10.07 8.97
N ALA A 244 7.64 -10.18 8.89
CA ALA A 244 6.74 -9.08 8.55
C ALA A 244 5.85 -8.69 9.73
N LEU A 245 5.68 -7.38 9.96
CA LEU A 245 4.76 -6.85 10.96
C LEU A 245 3.42 -6.49 10.31
N ARG A 246 2.38 -7.24 10.65
CA ARG A 246 1.00 -7.04 10.20
C ARG A 246 0.25 -6.16 11.20
N SER A 247 -0.62 -5.29 10.71
CA SER A 247 -1.21 -4.24 11.55
C SER A 247 -2.66 -4.49 11.98
N HIS A 248 -3.40 -5.39 11.32
CA HIS A 248 -4.81 -5.66 11.64
C HIS A 248 -5.17 -7.14 11.47
N PRO A 249 -5.18 -7.93 12.58
CA PRO A 249 -4.70 -7.54 13.92
C PRO A 249 -3.16 -7.38 13.96
N LEU A 250 -2.64 -6.80 15.04
CA LEU A 250 -1.19 -6.62 15.20
C LEU A 250 -0.53 -7.99 15.38
N GLN A 251 0.24 -8.45 14.40
CA GLN A 251 0.82 -9.80 14.37
C GLN A 251 2.17 -9.82 13.67
N LEU A 252 3.00 -10.82 13.98
CA LEU A 252 4.19 -11.13 13.21
C LEU A 252 3.92 -12.28 12.25
N GLU A 253 4.37 -12.14 11.01
CA GLU A 253 4.37 -13.22 10.02
C GLU A 253 5.80 -13.62 9.69
N PHE A 254 6.04 -14.92 9.62
CA PHE A 254 7.34 -15.53 9.32
C PHE A 254 7.22 -16.38 8.07
N PHE A 255 8.09 -16.17 7.09
CA PHE A 255 8.12 -17.01 5.89
C PHE A 255 9.50 -17.00 5.24
N GLN A 256 9.69 -17.88 4.25
CA GLN A 256 10.87 -17.91 3.40
C GLN A 256 10.43 -17.78 1.95
N ARG A 257 11.18 -17.06 1.12
CA ARG A 257 10.92 -16.95 -0.31
C ARG A 257 12.19 -17.14 -1.13
N SER A 258 12.01 -17.58 -2.37
CA SER A 258 13.07 -17.70 -3.37
C SER A 258 13.61 -16.31 -3.72
N THR A 259 14.93 -16.14 -3.71
CA THR A 259 15.56 -14.90 -4.21
C THR A 259 15.50 -14.81 -5.73
N THR A 260 15.21 -15.93 -6.40
CA THR A 260 15.08 -15.98 -7.86
C THR A 260 13.72 -15.44 -8.30
N ASP A 261 12.62 -16.03 -7.85
CA ASP A 261 11.26 -15.72 -8.36
C ASP A 261 10.38 -14.94 -7.38
N GLY A 262 10.78 -14.80 -6.11
CA GLY A 262 10.04 -14.11 -5.07
C GLY A 262 8.88 -14.90 -4.46
N PHE A 263 8.61 -16.13 -4.91
CA PHE A 263 7.56 -16.98 -4.34
C PHE A 263 8.02 -17.60 -3.03
N ARG A 264 7.08 -17.78 -2.11
CA ARG A 264 7.34 -18.50 -0.87
C ARG A 264 7.79 -19.94 -1.15
N VAL A 265 8.73 -20.40 -0.34
CA VAL A 265 9.24 -21.77 -0.35
C VAL A 265 9.01 -22.42 1.01
N HIS A 266 8.93 -23.74 1.03
CA HIS A 266 8.68 -24.46 2.28
C HIS A 266 9.87 -24.31 3.24
N TRP A 267 9.64 -23.68 4.37
CA TRP A 267 10.60 -23.52 5.45
C TRP A 267 10.39 -24.57 6.54
N SER A 268 11.38 -25.43 6.75
CA SER A 268 11.35 -26.51 7.75
C SER A 268 11.57 -26.03 9.19
N MET A 269 11.70 -24.72 9.42
CA MET A 269 11.88 -24.17 10.77
C MET A 269 10.68 -24.52 11.64
N PRO A 270 10.88 -25.01 12.88
CA PRO A 270 9.79 -25.21 13.82
C PRO A 270 9.07 -23.90 14.16
N GLN A 271 7.73 -23.93 14.22
CA GLN A 271 6.90 -22.80 14.64
C GLN A 271 7.26 -22.34 16.06
N SER A 272 7.64 -23.26 16.95
CA SER A 272 8.11 -22.95 18.30
C SER A 272 9.34 -22.04 18.33
N ALA A 273 10.24 -22.17 17.35
CA ALA A 273 11.42 -21.33 17.24
C ALA A 273 11.06 -19.88 16.86
N VAL A 274 10.15 -19.70 15.89
CA VAL A 274 9.70 -18.35 15.49
C VAL A 274 8.76 -17.72 16.52
N LEU A 275 7.97 -18.53 17.24
CA LEU A 275 7.18 -18.07 18.38
C LEU A 275 8.07 -17.57 19.51
N SER A 276 9.17 -18.27 19.81
CA SER A 276 10.14 -17.80 20.81
C SER A 276 10.75 -16.43 20.41
N ALA A 277 11.04 -16.23 19.12
CA ALA A 277 11.49 -14.92 18.63
C ALA A 277 10.37 -13.85 18.74
N CYS A 278 9.11 -14.21 18.45
CA CYS A 278 7.95 -13.35 18.63
C CYS A 278 7.84 -12.84 20.08
N ASP A 279 7.92 -13.75 21.06
CA ASP A 279 7.85 -13.40 22.48
C ASP A 279 8.96 -12.43 22.89
N LEU A 280 10.17 -12.61 22.34
CA LEU A 280 11.31 -11.73 22.60
C LEU A 280 11.10 -10.34 21.96
N TYR A 281 10.56 -10.27 20.74
CA TYR A 281 10.15 -8.99 20.15
C TYR A 281 9.09 -8.28 20.99
N VAL A 282 8.06 -9.00 21.44
CA VAL A 282 6.98 -8.42 22.26
C VAL A 282 7.49 -7.96 23.62
N ARG A 283 8.37 -8.74 24.27
CA ARG A 283 9.02 -8.36 25.53
C ARG A 283 9.83 -7.07 25.38
N GLU A 284 10.66 -6.99 24.34
CA GLU A 284 11.45 -5.79 24.07
C GLU A 284 10.57 -4.61 23.70
N ALA A 285 9.52 -4.82 22.91
CA ALA A 285 8.53 -3.78 22.59
C ALA A 285 7.88 -3.23 23.87
N ALA A 286 7.43 -4.08 24.80
CA ALA A 286 6.84 -3.66 26.06
C ALA A 286 7.82 -2.83 26.91
N ARG A 287 9.10 -3.24 26.97
CA ARG A 287 10.18 -2.47 27.62
C ARG A 287 10.38 -1.10 26.95
N MET A 288 10.27 -1.05 25.63
CA MET A 288 10.43 0.16 24.83
C MET A 288 9.26 1.14 24.97
N ASP A 289 8.04 0.66 25.20
CA ASP A 289 6.85 1.47 25.47
C ASP A 289 6.83 2.02 26.92
N GLY A 290 7.32 1.25 27.89
CA GLY A 290 7.38 1.68 29.30
C GLY A 290 8.46 2.73 29.62
N ALA A 291 9.50 2.87 28.78
CA ALA A 291 10.61 3.78 29.03
C ALA A 291 10.33 5.19 28.46
N ARG A 292 10.29 6.21 29.32
CA ARG A 292 10.25 7.61 28.87
C ARG A 292 11.56 7.96 28.15
N ARG A 293 11.53 8.00 26.82
CA ARG A 293 12.73 8.22 26.00
C ARG A 293 13.15 9.68 25.98
N PRO A 294 14.45 9.99 26.15
CA PRO A 294 14.96 11.36 25.96
C PRO A 294 15.12 11.70 24.48
N ILE A 295 15.52 10.73 23.64
CA ILE A 295 15.85 10.91 22.21
C ILE A 295 15.03 9.97 21.31
N ILE A 296 14.98 10.28 20.01
CA ILE A 296 14.24 9.50 19.00
C ILE A 296 14.94 8.18 18.66
N GLY A 297 16.26 8.20 18.46
CA GLY A 297 17.03 7.07 17.98
C GLY A 297 16.66 6.69 16.54
N TYR A 298 16.47 5.40 16.25
CA TYR A 298 16.12 4.93 14.90
C TYR A 298 14.68 5.23 14.43
N GLY A 299 13.93 6.07 15.12
CA GLY A 299 12.61 6.52 14.68
C GLY A 299 11.54 6.55 15.77
N ILE A 300 10.43 7.21 15.45
CA ILE A 300 9.29 7.40 16.35
C ILE A 300 7.97 7.37 15.57
N GLY A 301 7.00 6.61 16.10
CA GLY A 301 5.61 6.59 15.63
C GLY A 301 4.64 7.39 16.51
N SER A 302 3.54 7.84 15.91
CA SER A 302 2.35 8.26 16.63
C SER A 302 1.49 7.05 17.02
N ASP A 303 0.60 7.24 17.99
CA ASP A 303 -0.51 6.31 18.20
C ASP A 303 -1.43 6.29 16.96
N PRO A 304 -2.26 5.25 16.78
CA PRO A 304 -3.27 5.24 15.72
C PRO A 304 -4.16 6.48 15.79
N ILE A 305 -4.21 7.22 14.69
CA ILE A 305 -4.94 8.47 14.55
C ILE A 305 -6.38 8.16 14.17
N ARG A 306 -7.30 8.36 15.12
CA ARG A 306 -8.74 8.26 14.90
C ARG A 306 -9.33 9.63 14.56
N GLU A 307 -10.46 9.62 13.84
CA GLU A 307 -11.26 10.81 13.49
C GLU A 307 -10.59 11.79 12.51
N CYS A 308 -9.62 11.31 11.74
CA CYS A 308 -8.96 12.06 10.69
C CYS A 308 -8.89 11.19 9.43
N SER A 309 -8.97 11.77 8.22
CA SER A 309 -8.63 11.04 7.00
C SER A 309 -7.13 11.13 6.73
N HIS A 310 -6.59 10.15 5.99
CA HIS A 310 -5.22 10.18 5.44
C HIS A 310 -4.95 11.50 4.73
N ASP A 311 -5.90 11.92 3.92
CA ASP A 311 -5.83 13.12 3.13
C ASP A 311 -5.83 14.42 3.95
N ALA A 312 -6.61 14.48 5.03
CA ALA A 312 -6.56 15.61 5.95
C ALA A 312 -5.18 15.72 6.62
N LEU A 313 -4.50 14.60 6.87
CA LEU A 313 -3.10 14.59 7.33
C LEU A 313 -2.14 15.05 6.24
N VAL A 314 -2.25 14.55 5.00
CA VAL A 314 -1.45 15.03 3.86
C VAL A 314 -1.61 16.55 3.71
N ALA A 315 -2.85 17.05 3.76
CA ALA A 315 -3.16 18.47 3.68
C ALA A 315 -2.55 19.26 4.85
N ALA A 316 -2.64 18.75 6.08
CA ALA A 316 -2.02 19.37 7.24
C ALA A 316 -0.50 19.40 7.16
N ILE A 317 0.14 18.33 6.66
CA ILE A 317 1.59 18.28 6.48
C ILE A 317 2.00 19.30 5.43
N LYS A 318 1.39 19.30 4.24
CA LYS A 318 1.66 20.30 3.19
C LYS A 318 1.45 21.73 3.69
N ASP A 319 0.41 21.95 4.48
CA ASP A 319 0.16 23.23 5.09
C ASP A 319 1.27 23.63 6.06
N SER A 320 1.73 22.69 6.87
CA SER A 320 2.84 22.90 7.80
C SER A 320 4.18 23.15 7.10
N VAL A 321 4.39 22.62 5.90
CA VAL A 321 5.60 22.93 5.12
C VAL A 321 5.63 24.41 4.74
N ARG A 322 4.49 24.97 4.32
CA ARG A 322 4.34 26.39 3.93
C ARG A 322 4.15 27.33 5.12
N ARG A 323 3.67 26.81 6.25
CA ARG A 323 3.39 27.56 7.48
C ARG A 323 4.00 26.81 8.68
N PRO A 324 5.34 26.70 8.77
CA PRO A 324 6.01 25.85 9.76
C PRO A 324 5.67 26.21 11.21
N TRP A 325 5.39 27.48 11.51
CA TRP A 325 4.97 27.95 12.83
C TRP A 325 3.65 27.34 13.35
N LYS A 326 2.86 26.67 12.50
CA LYS A 326 1.67 25.95 12.95
C LYS A 326 1.99 24.67 13.72
N VAL A 327 3.14 24.06 13.47
CA VAL A 327 3.51 22.77 14.08
C VAL A 327 4.88 22.79 14.74
N LEU A 328 5.82 23.60 14.24
CA LEU A 328 7.16 23.79 14.79
C LEU A 328 7.21 25.02 15.71
N ASP A 329 8.13 25.00 16.67
CA ASP A 329 8.39 26.14 17.56
C ASP A 329 9.34 27.16 16.92
N VAL A 330 8.85 27.82 15.86
CA VAL A 330 9.61 28.79 15.06
C VAL A 330 8.94 30.16 15.04
N GLU A 331 9.74 31.20 14.82
CA GLU A 331 9.24 32.57 14.70
C GLU A 331 8.57 32.77 13.33
N ALA A 332 7.25 33.02 13.31
CA ALA A 332 6.48 33.13 12.07
C ALA A 332 6.98 34.24 11.13
N SER A 333 7.36 35.40 11.68
CA SER A 333 7.93 36.54 10.95
C SER A 333 9.28 36.23 10.28
N SER A 334 10.01 35.23 10.78
CA SER A 334 11.32 34.84 10.23
C SER A 334 11.22 33.90 9.03
N CYS A 335 10.03 33.32 8.78
CA CYS A 335 9.87 32.25 7.83
C CYS A 335 9.87 32.76 6.38
N LYS A 336 10.79 32.25 5.55
CA LYS A 336 10.81 32.50 4.10
C LYS A 336 10.62 31.18 3.37
N ILE A 337 9.64 31.12 2.47
CA ILE A 337 9.28 29.92 1.72
C ILE A 337 9.42 30.21 0.23
N VAL A 338 10.16 29.37 -0.49
CA VAL A 338 10.33 29.46 -1.94
C VAL A 338 9.93 28.12 -2.56
N GLN A 339 8.99 28.15 -3.50
CA GLN A 339 8.57 26.97 -4.25
C GLN A 339 9.44 26.82 -5.48
N HIS A 340 10.00 25.62 -5.68
CA HIS A 340 10.71 25.21 -6.89
C HIS A 340 9.97 24.04 -7.56
N GLU A 341 10.39 23.69 -8.77
CA GLU A 341 9.93 22.46 -9.42
C GLU A 341 10.47 21.25 -8.64
N GLY A 342 9.55 20.42 -8.12
CA GLY A 342 9.88 19.20 -7.38
C GLY A 342 10.26 19.36 -5.90
N PHE A 343 10.44 20.58 -5.37
CA PHE A 343 10.72 20.80 -3.94
C PHE A 343 10.36 22.20 -3.43
N ILE A 344 10.33 22.36 -2.11
CA ILE A 344 10.14 23.64 -1.40
C ILE A 344 11.40 23.94 -0.61
N GLU A 345 11.89 25.16 -0.68
CA GLU A 345 12.89 25.67 0.26
C GLU A 345 12.23 26.49 1.35
N ARG A 346 12.68 26.28 2.59
CA ARG A 346 12.26 27.10 3.72
C ARG A 346 13.44 27.51 4.58
N VAL A 347 13.42 28.78 4.98
CA VAL A 347 14.31 29.33 6.01
C VAL A 347 13.45 29.71 7.21
N MET A 348 13.85 29.32 8.41
CA MET A 348 13.10 29.57 9.65
C MET A 348 14.04 29.74 10.84
N ARG A 349 13.66 30.62 11.78
CA ARG A 349 14.37 30.80 13.05
C ARG A 349 13.68 30.02 14.17
N MET A 350 14.42 29.16 14.84
CA MET A 350 13.96 28.42 16.03
C MET A 350 13.80 29.38 17.21
N LYS A 351 12.66 29.34 17.92
CA LYS A 351 12.43 30.24 19.07
C LYS A 351 13.32 29.92 20.25
N ALA A 352 13.54 28.64 20.52
CA ALA A 352 14.30 28.17 21.69
C ALA A 352 15.80 28.49 21.60
N THR A 353 16.40 28.40 20.41
CA THR A 353 17.86 28.53 20.22
C THR A 353 18.28 29.76 19.44
N GLY A 354 17.37 30.41 18.73
CA GLY A 354 17.68 31.48 17.76
C GLY A 354 18.34 30.97 16.47
N GLU A 355 18.58 29.66 16.35
CA GLU A 355 19.20 29.02 15.19
C GLU A 355 18.35 29.25 13.93
N ILE A 356 19.03 29.56 12.82
CA ILE A 356 18.40 29.64 11.50
C ILE A 356 18.55 28.28 10.82
N SER A 357 17.43 27.58 10.65
CA SER A 357 17.38 26.38 9.83
C SER A 357 17.03 26.74 8.39
N HIS A 358 17.83 26.25 7.43
CA HIS A 358 17.55 26.33 6.00
C HIS A 358 17.38 24.90 5.48
N GLU A 359 16.23 24.60 4.88
CA GLU A 359 15.84 23.24 4.51
C GLU A 359 15.26 23.17 3.11
N ARG A 360 15.61 22.09 2.40
CA ARG A 360 14.87 21.59 1.24
C ARG A 360 13.85 20.56 1.71
N VAL A 361 12.62 20.70 1.25
CA VAL A 361 11.50 19.80 1.57
C VAL A 361 10.94 19.22 0.28
N THR A 362 10.85 17.89 0.21
CA THR A 362 10.22 17.17 -0.90
C THR A 362 9.01 16.42 -0.38
N VAL A 363 7.90 16.48 -1.13
CA VAL A 363 6.64 15.80 -0.80
C VAL A 363 6.39 14.74 -1.87
N ASP A 364 6.41 13.48 -1.46
CA ASP A 364 6.07 12.32 -2.27
C ASP A 364 4.73 11.76 -1.78
N GLU A 365 3.65 12.18 -2.44
CA GLU A 365 2.29 11.77 -2.05
C GLU A 365 2.02 10.30 -2.33
N GLU A 366 2.61 9.75 -3.39
CA GLU A 366 2.44 8.35 -3.78
C GLU A 366 2.97 7.42 -2.69
N ASN A 367 4.09 7.79 -2.08
CA ASN A 367 4.68 7.06 -0.96
C ASN A 367 4.24 7.61 0.41
N SER A 368 3.40 8.65 0.43
CA SER A 368 2.99 9.35 1.65
C SER A 368 4.19 9.77 2.51
N GLU A 369 5.29 10.15 1.86
CA GLU A 369 6.58 10.45 2.44
C GLU A 369 6.93 11.92 2.22
N ILE A 370 7.45 12.57 3.26
CA ILE A 370 7.93 13.94 3.21
C ILE A 370 9.35 13.95 3.75
N THR A 371 10.30 14.40 2.94
CA THR A 371 11.70 14.48 3.34
C THR A 371 12.12 15.92 3.62
N PHE A 372 12.92 16.11 4.65
CA PHE A 372 13.46 17.39 5.08
C PHE A 372 14.98 17.29 5.15
N ARG A 373 15.67 17.94 4.21
CA ARG A 373 17.12 17.93 4.12
C ARG A 373 17.68 19.31 4.40
N LYS A 374 18.51 19.41 5.43
CA LYS A 374 19.08 20.69 5.89
C LYS A 374 20.24 21.11 4.98
N TYR A 375 20.36 22.41 4.72
CA TYR A 375 21.57 23.01 4.16
C TYR A 375 22.60 23.22 5.27
N GLU A 376 23.82 22.77 5.03
CA GLU A 376 25.00 23.06 5.85
C GLU A 376 25.48 24.50 5.60
N GLU A 377 26.37 24.99 6.46
CA GLU A 377 26.97 26.33 6.31
C GLU A 377 27.66 26.52 4.95
N SER A 378 28.16 25.44 4.35
CA SER A 378 28.76 25.45 3.01
C SER A 378 27.74 25.53 1.88
N HIS A 379 26.45 25.78 2.17
CA HIS A 379 25.32 25.75 1.22
C HIS A 379 25.14 24.42 0.49
N ARG A 380 25.71 23.32 1.00
CA ARG A 380 25.49 21.97 0.50
C ARG A 380 24.39 21.31 1.32
N LEU A 381 23.65 20.39 0.70
CA LEU A 381 22.68 19.58 1.42
C LEU A 381 23.40 18.54 2.28
N SER A 382 22.97 18.41 3.53
CA SER A 382 23.45 17.43 4.51
C SER A 382 23.45 16.00 3.99
N SER A 383 24.35 15.16 4.49
CA SER A 383 24.42 13.73 4.10
C SER A 383 23.25 12.89 4.63
N THR A 384 22.46 13.42 5.55
CA THR A 384 21.26 12.80 6.11
C THR A 384 20.00 13.61 5.77
N GLU A 385 18.84 12.98 5.86
CA GLU A 385 17.54 13.64 5.77
C GLU A 385 16.58 13.11 6.83
N ARG A 386 15.69 13.98 7.31
CA ARG A 386 14.58 13.57 8.15
C ARG A 386 13.41 13.18 7.27
N VAL A 387 12.73 12.12 7.64
CA VAL A 387 11.64 11.53 6.88
C VAL A 387 10.39 11.51 7.77
N LEU A 388 9.28 12.07 7.28
CA LEU A 388 7.95 11.98 7.89
C LEU A 388 7.05 11.17 6.96
N VAL A 389 6.48 10.06 7.43
CA VAL A 389 5.63 9.18 6.63
C VAL A 389 4.27 8.99 7.28
N ILE A 390 3.21 8.95 6.47
CA ILE A 390 1.89 8.47 6.89
C ILE A 390 1.81 6.96 6.60
N ARG A 391 1.54 6.16 7.62
CA ARG A 391 1.40 4.69 7.52
C ARG A 391 -0.05 4.25 7.74
N HIS A 392 -0.33 2.97 7.45
CA HIS A 392 -1.60 2.28 7.74
C HIS A 392 -1.42 1.25 8.87
N PRO A 393 -2.36 1.11 9.86
CA PRO A 393 -3.45 2.04 10.20
C PRO A 393 -2.95 3.47 10.33
N LEU A 394 -3.85 4.42 10.09
CA LEU A 394 -3.49 5.83 9.98
C LEU A 394 -2.64 6.29 11.16
N ARG A 395 -1.35 6.52 10.91
CA ARG A 395 -0.37 7.00 11.91
C ARG A 395 0.73 7.80 11.23
N LEU A 396 1.42 8.62 12.00
CA LEU A 396 2.64 9.31 11.57
C LEU A 396 3.86 8.54 12.05
N GLU A 397 4.90 8.49 11.24
CA GLU A 397 6.23 8.00 11.63
C GLU A 397 7.28 9.03 11.23
N MET A 398 8.28 9.24 12.08
CA MET A 398 9.41 10.13 11.77
C MET A 398 10.75 9.48 12.14
N TYR A 399 11.74 9.60 11.26
CA TYR A 399 13.10 9.08 11.48
C TYR A 399 14.13 9.88 10.65
N GLU A 400 15.41 9.59 10.84
CA GLU A 400 16.51 10.16 10.04
C GLU A 400 17.24 9.03 9.29
N ARG A 401 17.62 9.27 8.03
CA ARG A 401 18.36 8.31 7.19
C ARG A 401 19.47 8.96 6.38
N VAL A 402 20.42 8.15 5.93
CA VAL A 402 21.52 8.57 5.04
C VAL A 402 21.02 8.70 3.59
N VAL A 403 21.41 9.77 2.89
CA VAL A 403 20.91 10.12 1.55
C VAL A 403 21.80 9.61 0.42
N SER A 404 23.10 9.41 0.68
CA SER A 404 24.10 9.12 -0.35
C SER A 404 25.22 8.23 0.15
N GLY A 405 25.98 7.66 -0.80
CA GLY A 405 27.11 6.78 -0.50
C GLY A 405 26.67 5.35 -0.17
N GLU A 406 27.61 4.59 0.39
CA GLU A 406 27.39 3.18 0.70
C GLU A 406 26.42 2.94 1.85
N ALA A 407 25.96 3.94 2.60
CA ALA A 407 24.94 3.72 3.63
C ALA A 407 23.55 4.24 3.22
N LYS A 408 23.35 4.60 1.93
CA LYS A 408 22.10 5.22 1.46
C LYS A 408 20.86 4.41 1.89
N GLY A 409 19.93 5.10 2.53
CA GLY A 409 18.68 4.55 3.04
C GLY A 409 18.76 4.04 4.49
N ALA A 410 19.95 3.80 5.04
CA ALA A 410 20.10 3.33 6.41
C ALA A 410 19.65 4.40 7.42
N ARG A 411 18.87 3.97 8.42
CA ARG A 411 18.47 4.83 9.55
C ARG A 411 19.67 5.17 10.43
N THR A 412 19.72 6.40 10.90
CA THR A 412 20.72 6.87 11.86
C THR A 412 20.17 6.82 13.29
N ASP A 413 21.05 6.73 14.28
CA ASP A 413 20.67 6.88 15.69
C ASP A 413 20.40 8.36 15.99
N TRP A 414 19.18 8.80 15.71
CA TRP A 414 18.84 10.22 15.71
C TRP A 414 18.72 10.79 17.12
N GLN A 415 19.63 11.70 17.46
CA GLN A 415 19.74 12.27 18.81
C GLN A 415 18.70 13.36 19.14
N ALA A 416 17.74 13.63 18.25
CA ALA A 416 16.74 14.67 18.49
C ALA A 416 15.80 14.30 19.66
N PRO A 417 15.27 15.29 20.40
CA PRO A 417 14.42 15.02 21.57
C PRO A 417 13.10 14.34 21.20
N TYR A 418 12.79 13.22 21.87
CA TYR A 418 11.58 12.43 21.62
C TYR A 418 10.29 13.26 21.78
N GLN A 419 10.22 14.10 22.82
CA GLN A 419 9.03 14.89 23.14
C GLN A 419 8.73 15.99 22.11
N VAL A 420 9.76 16.51 21.44
CA VAL A 420 9.59 17.50 20.37
C VAL A 420 8.89 16.85 19.18
N ALA A 421 9.29 15.63 18.80
CA ALA A 421 8.62 14.88 17.74
C ALA A 421 7.15 14.54 18.07
N ARG A 422 6.87 14.08 19.29
CA ARG A 422 5.48 13.86 19.75
C ARG A 422 4.63 15.12 19.65
N THR A 423 5.16 16.26 20.07
CA THR A 423 4.47 17.55 19.99
C THR A 423 4.15 17.92 18.54
N VAL A 424 5.06 17.65 17.61
CA VAL A 424 4.83 17.87 16.17
C VAL A 424 3.72 16.97 15.64
N PHE A 425 3.68 15.69 16.01
CA PHE A 425 2.58 14.79 15.66
C PHE A 425 1.24 15.30 16.18
N ASP A 426 1.14 15.66 17.45
CA ASP A 426 -0.10 16.15 18.06
C ASP A 426 -0.61 17.43 17.37
N ARG A 427 0.28 18.35 17.03
CA ARG A 427 -0.05 19.59 16.30
C ARG A 427 -0.48 19.31 14.86
N LEU A 428 0.18 18.39 14.16
CA LEU A 428 -0.21 17.97 12.82
C LEU A 428 -1.61 17.32 12.83
N VAL A 429 -1.88 16.42 13.77
CA VAL A 429 -3.20 15.79 13.93
C VAL A 429 -4.26 16.83 14.28
N GLY A 430 -3.95 17.79 15.16
CA GLY A 430 -4.83 18.91 15.48
C GLY A 430 -5.18 19.77 14.26
N LEU A 431 -4.17 20.10 13.45
CA LEU A 431 -4.35 20.83 12.19
C LEU A 431 -5.19 20.03 11.20
N ALA A 432 -4.93 18.75 11.05
CA ALA A 432 -5.67 17.86 10.17
C ALA A 432 -7.15 17.73 10.57
N ARG A 433 -7.42 17.60 11.88
CA ARG A 433 -8.79 17.65 12.43
C ARG A 433 -9.46 18.99 12.16
N SER A 434 -8.75 20.11 12.27
CA SER A 434 -9.31 21.43 11.94
C SER A 434 -9.67 21.55 10.45
N ILE A 435 -8.84 21.01 9.56
CA ILE A 435 -9.11 20.96 8.13
C ILE A 435 -10.36 20.10 7.88
N GLY A 436 -10.44 18.91 8.48
CA GLY A 436 -11.60 18.02 8.35
C GLY A 436 -12.89 18.55 8.99
N ARG A 437 -12.78 19.35 10.07
CA ARG A 437 -13.91 20.00 10.78
C ARG A 437 -14.36 21.32 10.16
N SER A 438 -13.73 21.81 9.10
CA SER A 438 -14.15 23.02 8.38
C SER A 438 -15.45 22.78 7.58
N SER A 439 -16.45 22.23 8.27
CA SER A 439 -17.75 21.76 7.81
C SER A 439 -18.81 22.86 7.67
N GLY A 440 -18.43 24.12 7.92
CA GLY A 440 -19.31 25.30 7.79
C GLY A 440 -19.15 26.06 6.46
N ARG A 441 -18.45 25.50 5.47
CA ARG A 441 -18.37 26.06 4.11
C ARG A 441 -19.37 25.36 3.20
N ASP A 442 -20.11 26.13 2.41
CA ASP A 442 -21.05 25.64 1.38
C ASP A 442 -20.37 24.97 0.18
N VAL A 443 -19.04 24.91 0.20
CA VAL A 443 -18.20 24.34 -0.86
C VAL A 443 -17.36 23.16 -0.35
N VAL A 444 -16.89 22.31 -1.27
CA VAL A 444 -16.03 21.16 -1.00
C VAL A 444 -14.68 21.58 -0.39
N GLY A 445 -14.14 22.72 -0.83
CA GLY A 445 -12.86 23.25 -0.40
C GLY A 445 -11.68 22.32 -0.73
N TYR A 446 -10.73 22.16 0.20
CA TYR A 446 -9.58 21.25 0.02
C TYR A 446 -9.94 19.75 0.07
N GLY A 447 -11.21 19.41 0.23
CA GLY A 447 -11.69 18.04 0.22
C GLY A 447 -12.82 17.83 1.20
N LEU A 448 -13.72 16.94 0.83
CA LEU A 448 -14.88 16.57 1.62
C LEU A 448 -14.91 15.05 1.78
N ALA A 449 -14.93 14.57 3.01
CA ALA A 449 -15.14 13.16 3.31
C ALA A 449 -16.58 12.89 3.75
N SER A 450 -17.10 11.72 3.39
CA SER A 450 -18.36 11.22 3.92
C SER A 450 -18.26 10.92 5.42
N ARG A 451 -19.41 10.74 6.06
CA ARG A 451 -19.47 10.00 7.34
C ARG A 451 -18.90 8.58 7.17
N PRO A 452 -18.45 7.90 8.24
CA PRO A 452 -18.14 6.49 8.17
C PRO A 452 -19.30 5.73 7.54
N ILE A 453 -18.97 4.91 6.56
CA ILE A 453 -19.90 4.01 5.90
C ILE A 453 -19.93 2.73 6.72
N SER A 454 -21.11 2.33 7.15
CA SER A 454 -21.36 1.14 7.97
C SER A 454 -22.41 0.28 7.29
N GLY A 455 -22.16 -1.03 7.17
CA GLY A 455 -23.06 -1.98 6.51
C GLY A 455 -22.48 -2.57 5.23
N PRO A 456 -22.32 -1.81 4.14
CA PRO A 456 -21.75 -2.34 2.91
C PRO A 456 -20.24 -2.59 3.04
N SER A 457 -19.76 -3.64 2.37
CA SER A 457 -18.32 -3.94 2.29
C SER A 457 -17.58 -2.90 1.45
N GLU A 458 -16.27 -2.75 1.68
CA GLU A 458 -15.41 -1.89 0.86
C GLU A 458 -15.56 -2.19 -0.64
N ALA A 459 -15.59 -3.47 -1.01
CA ALA A 459 -15.76 -3.91 -2.40
C ALA A 459 -17.11 -3.47 -2.99
N ALA A 460 -18.19 -3.53 -2.21
CA ALA A 460 -19.51 -3.07 -2.65
C ALA A 460 -19.52 -1.54 -2.87
N VAL A 461 -18.90 -0.78 -1.97
CA VAL A 461 -18.76 0.68 -2.10
C VAL A 461 -17.90 1.03 -3.32
N TRP A 462 -16.76 0.37 -3.50
CA TRP A 462 -15.89 0.59 -4.67
C TRP A 462 -16.62 0.28 -5.99
N LYS A 463 -17.34 -0.85 -6.04
CA LYS A 463 -18.15 -1.22 -7.21
C LYS A 463 -19.21 -0.17 -7.53
N SER A 464 -19.85 0.38 -6.49
CA SER A 464 -20.83 1.46 -6.59
C SER A 464 -20.19 2.75 -7.12
N MET A 465 -19.01 3.14 -6.61
CA MET A 465 -18.23 4.28 -7.13
C MET A 465 -17.84 4.11 -8.59
N VAL A 466 -17.33 2.94 -9.00
CA VAL A 466 -16.98 2.69 -10.41
C VAL A 466 -18.23 2.72 -11.31
N ARG A 467 -19.38 2.29 -10.79
CA ARG A 467 -20.66 2.37 -11.50
C ARG A 467 -21.13 3.82 -11.68
N SER A 468 -20.89 4.71 -10.70
CA SER A 468 -21.27 6.13 -10.79
C SER A 468 -20.58 6.87 -11.94
N VAL A 469 -19.40 6.42 -12.37
CA VAL A 469 -18.72 6.93 -13.57
C VAL A 469 -19.63 6.79 -14.80
N ARG A 470 -20.32 5.65 -14.94
CA ARG A 470 -21.08 5.32 -16.14
C ARG A 470 -22.46 5.95 -16.19
N ILE A 471 -23.08 6.12 -15.03
CA ILE A 471 -24.46 6.59 -14.88
C ILE A 471 -24.55 7.68 -13.81
N PRO A 472 -23.82 8.80 -13.96
CA PRO A 472 -23.74 9.85 -12.93
C PRO A 472 -25.10 10.44 -12.54
N GLY A 473 -26.07 10.44 -13.45
CA GLY A 473 -27.44 10.88 -13.18
C GLY A 473 -28.17 10.07 -12.11
N GLU A 474 -27.86 8.77 -11.98
CA GLU A 474 -28.42 7.92 -10.91
C GLU A 474 -27.68 8.11 -9.57
N TYR A 475 -26.59 8.87 -9.55
CA TYR A 475 -25.72 9.08 -8.38
C TYR A 475 -25.69 10.54 -7.94
N GLY A 476 -26.83 11.23 -8.02
CA GLY A 476 -26.99 12.58 -7.49
C GLY A 476 -26.41 13.70 -8.35
N MET A 477 -25.82 13.41 -9.52
CA MET A 477 -25.41 14.47 -10.44
C MET A 477 -26.59 14.88 -11.33
N ALA A 478 -26.91 16.18 -11.37
CA ALA A 478 -27.92 16.72 -12.27
C ALA A 478 -27.41 16.81 -13.73
N VAL A 479 -27.36 15.65 -14.41
CA VAL A 479 -26.82 15.51 -15.76
C VAL A 479 -27.67 14.58 -16.63
N ASP A 480 -27.61 14.77 -17.94
CA ASP A 480 -28.15 13.83 -18.92
C ASP A 480 -27.24 13.69 -20.16
N ARG A 481 -27.71 12.92 -21.16
CA ARG A 481 -26.99 12.64 -22.43
C ARG A 481 -25.56 12.14 -22.20
N VAL A 482 -25.39 11.29 -21.20
CA VAL A 482 -24.09 10.71 -20.85
C VAL A 482 -23.65 9.76 -21.96
N THR A 483 -22.51 10.04 -22.57
CA THR A 483 -21.85 9.16 -23.53
C THR A 483 -20.45 8.83 -23.05
N LEU A 484 -20.03 7.59 -23.29
CA LEU A 484 -18.75 7.06 -22.86
C LEU A 484 -18.00 6.52 -24.07
N ARG A 485 -16.73 6.90 -24.20
CA ARG A 485 -15.84 6.38 -25.24
C ARG A 485 -14.56 5.87 -24.59
N GLN A 486 -14.25 4.60 -24.81
CA GLN A 486 -12.98 4.04 -24.37
C GLN A 486 -11.84 4.65 -25.20
N MET A 487 -10.85 5.20 -24.51
CA MET A 487 -9.62 5.71 -25.10
C MET A 487 -8.43 4.93 -24.50
N PRO A 488 -7.23 4.97 -25.13
CA PRO A 488 -6.03 4.45 -24.51
C PRO A 488 -5.73 5.19 -23.19
N GLY A 489 -5.73 4.47 -22.07
CA GLY A 489 -5.39 5.00 -20.74
C GLY A 489 -6.50 5.76 -19.99
N TYR A 490 -7.67 5.99 -20.59
CA TYR A 490 -8.79 6.65 -19.91
C TYR A 490 -10.14 6.36 -20.58
N LEU A 491 -11.23 6.62 -19.84
CA LEU A 491 -12.59 6.63 -20.35
C LEU A 491 -13.01 8.09 -20.59
N GLN A 492 -13.23 8.47 -21.85
CA GLN A 492 -13.76 9.80 -22.13
C GLN A 492 -15.27 9.83 -21.88
N ARG A 493 -15.71 10.67 -20.95
CA ARG A 493 -17.10 10.90 -20.61
C ARG A 493 -17.55 12.26 -21.12
N ARG A 494 -18.68 12.29 -21.81
CA ARG A 494 -19.34 13.52 -22.23
C ARG A 494 -20.76 13.54 -21.69
N MET A 495 -21.17 14.65 -21.07
CA MET A 495 -22.48 14.78 -20.45
C MET A 495 -22.96 16.23 -20.47
N ARG A 496 -24.28 16.44 -20.45
CA ARG A 496 -24.90 17.77 -20.36
C ARG A 496 -25.23 18.08 -18.90
N LEU A 497 -24.79 19.24 -18.43
CA LEU A 497 -25.00 19.71 -17.05
C LEU A 497 -26.33 20.46 -16.97
N LEU A 498 -27.29 19.98 -16.19
CA LEU A 498 -28.65 20.55 -16.15
C LEU A 498 -28.75 21.79 -15.26
N GLU A 499 -27.96 21.84 -14.19
CA GLU A 499 -27.98 22.95 -13.21
C GLU A 499 -27.14 24.16 -13.61
N ARG A 500 -26.42 24.10 -14.74
CA ARG A 500 -25.63 25.25 -15.21
C ARG A 500 -26.43 26.09 -16.20
N PRO A 501 -26.37 27.43 -16.13
CA PRO A 501 -26.99 28.31 -17.11
C PRO A 501 -26.60 27.92 -18.54
N GLY A 502 -27.61 27.77 -19.41
CA GLY A 502 -27.40 27.34 -20.80
C GLY A 502 -27.19 25.84 -21.02
N THR A 503 -27.26 25.01 -19.96
CA THR A 503 -27.08 23.55 -20.00
C THR A 503 -25.86 23.08 -20.82
N PRO A 504 -24.64 23.56 -20.48
CA PRO A 504 -23.45 23.26 -21.25
C PRO A 504 -23.14 21.77 -21.26
N THR A 505 -22.51 21.32 -22.35
CA THR A 505 -21.92 19.99 -22.42
C THR A 505 -20.51 20.03 -21.85
N MET A 506 -20.22 19.15 -20.90
CA MET A 506 -18.90 18.93 -20.35
C MET A 506 -18.32 17.64 -20.93
N THR A 507 -17.04 17.70 -21.28
CA THR A 507 -16.22 16.53 -21.60
C THR A 507 -15.15 16.39 -20.55
N GLU A 508 -14.90 15.17 -20.11
CA GLU A 508 -13.81 14.86 -19.18
C GLU A 508 -13.22 13.49 -19.50
N ASN A 509 -11.95 13.33 -19.19
CA ASN A 509 -11.26 12.07 -19.27
C ASN A 509 -11.19 11.48 -17.85
N VAL A 510 -11.77 10.29 -17.70
CA VAL A 510 -11.92 9.60 -16.41
C VAL A 510 -10.91 8.46 -16.32
N ARG A 511 -10.19 8.39 -15.21
CA ARG A 511 -9.22 7.33 -14.91
C ARG A 511 -9.62 6.65 -13.61
N VAL A 512 -9.51 5.32 -13.56
CA VAL A 512 -9.85 4.51 -12.38
C VAL A 512 -8.57 3.83 -11.91
N PHE A 513 -8.13 4.16 -10.70
CA PHE A 513 -6.91 3.69 -10.07
C PHE A 513 -7.26 2.87 -8.81
N PRO A 514 -7.53 1.56 -8.93
CA PRO A 514 -7.91 0.73 -7.78
C PRO A 514 -6.84 0.64 -6.69
N ALA A 515 -5.56 0.63 -7.08
CA ALA A 515 -4.44 0.56 -6.13
C ALA A 515 -4.40 1.79 -5.21
N ALA A 516 -4.62 2.98 -5.78
CA ALA A 516 -4.77 4.22 -5.02
C ALA A 516 -6.17 4.39 -4.40
N ARG A 517 -7.12 3.54 -4.80
CA ARG A 517 -8.55 3.64 -4.50
C ARG A 517 -9.13 4.99 -4.94
N GLU A 518 -8.74 5.46 -6.12
CA GLU A 518 -9.10 6.77 -6.66
C GLU A 518 -9.75 6.65 -8.04
N ILE A 519 -10.73 7.51 -8.31
CA ILE A 519 -11.25 7.78 -9.64
C ILE A 519 -10.97 9.26 -9.93
N THR A 520 -10.22 9.56 -10.98
CA THR A 520 -9.92 10.94 -11.35
C THR A 520 -10.73 11.39 -12.55
N TYR A 521 -11.16 12.64 -12.52
CA TYR A 521 -11.97 13.30 -13.54
C TYR A 521 -11.24 14.54 -13.99
N ARG A 522 -10.74 14.52 -15.23
CA ARG A 522 -9.97 15.63 -15.79
C ARG A 522 -10.78 16.33 -16.88
N PRO A 523 -11.22 17.58 -16.66
CA PRO A 523 -11.96 18.35 -17.66
C PRO A 523 -11.17 18.47 -18.96
N VAL A 524 -11.87 18.42 -20.08
CA VAL A 524 -11.33 18.76 -21.39
C VAL A 524 -11.86 20.13 -21.79
N VAL A 525 -10.96 21.11 -21.89
CA VAL A 525 -11.27 22.48 -22.31
C VAL A 525 -10.49 22.75 -23.58
N GLN A 526 -11.18 23.18 -24.64
CA GLN A 526 -10.57 23.44 -25.96
C GLN A 526 -9.77 22.25 -26.54
N GLY A 527 -10.15 21.02 -26.18
CA GLY A 527 -9.49 19.80 -26.66
C GLY A 527 -8.33 19.32 -25.79
N GLU A 528 -7.92 20.09 -24.78
CA GLU A 528 -6.82 19.74 -23.87
C GLU A 528 -7.34 19.44 -22.46
N GLU A 529 -6.60 18.58 -21.74
CA GLU A 529 -6.89 18.30 -20.35
C GLU A 529 -6.51 19.50 -19.47
N ALA A 530 -7.40 19.89 -18.56
CA ALA A 530 -7.12 20.96 -17.61
C ALA A 530 -5.93 20.60 -16.68
N ALA A 531 -5.21 21.62 -16.20
CA ALA A 531 -4.10 21.44 -15.26
C ALA A 531 -4.54 20.88 -13.89
N GLU A 532 -5.84 20.81 -13.64
CA GLU A 532 -6.44 20.33 -12.39
C GLU A 532 -7.32 19.11 -12.66
N GLU A 533 -7.37 18.19 -11.70
CA GLU A 533 -8.27 17.03 -11.71
C GLU A 533 -9.12 16.97 -10.43
N ARG A 534 -10.33 16.43 -10.56
CA ARG A 534 -11.15 16.05 -9.40
C ARG A 534 -10.89 14.59 -9.09
N VAL A 535 -10.83 14.26 -7.81
CA VAL A 535 -10.56 12.92 -7.33
C VAL A 535 -11.72 12.47 -6.45
N PHE A 536 -12.26 11.30 -6.76
CA PHE A 536 -13.24 10.60 -5.95
C PHE A 536 -12.60 9.32 -5.39
N ALA A 537 -12.34 9.31 -4.10
CA ALA A 537 -11.52 8.33 -3.43
C ALA A 537 -12.32 7.48 -2.43
N LEU A 538 -11.90 6.22 -2.26
CA LEU A 538 -12.37 5.32 -1.20
C LEU A 538 -11.26 5.13 -0.18
N ARG A 539 -11.55 5.42 1.08
CA ARG A 539 -10.61 5.29 2.20
C ARG A 539 -11.10 4.19 3.13
N ALA A 540 -10.18 3.43 3.71
CA ALA A 540 -10.46 2.45 4.76
C ALA A 540 -10.05 2.98 6.14
N ASP A 541 -10.57 2.34 7.18
CA ASP A 541 -10.24 2.57 8.59
C ASP A 541 -10.45 4.01 9.11
N PRO A 542 -11.71 4.49 9.16
CA PRO A 542 -12.94 3.78 8.79
C PRO A 542 -13.29 3.95 7.30
N LEU A 543 -14.11 3.03 6.77
CA LEU A 543 -14.58 3.07 5.38
C LEU A 543 -15.31 4.38 5.08
N ARG A 544 -14.83 5.17 4.12
CA ARG A 544 -15.40 6.48 3.74
C ARG A 544 -15.15 6.79 2.27
N CYS A 545 -16.06 7.55 1.69
CA CYS A 545 -15.85 8.23 0.42
C CYS A 545 -15.22 9.61 0.63
N GLU A 546 -14.40 10.07 -0.31
CA GLU A 546 -13.82 11.42 -0.27
C GLU A 546 -13.79 12.05 -1.67
N LEU A 547 -14.10 13.35 -1.76
CA LEU A 547 -14.08 14.13 -3.00
C LEU A 547 -13.21 15.37 -2.81
N PHE A 548 -12.26 15.59 -3.71
CA PHE A 548 -11.36 16.75 -3.68
C PHE A 548 -10.88 17.13 -5.07
N SER A 549 -10.18 18.26 -5.18
CA SER A 549 -9.51 18.69 -6.41
C SER A 549 -8.03 18.91 -6.15
N ARG A 550 -7.18 18.59 -7.13
CA ARG A 550 -5.74 18.84 -7.06
C ARG A 550 -5.17 19.25 -8.41
N ARG A 551 -4.02 19.92 -8.36
CA ARG A 551 -3.18 20.14 -9.53
C ARG A 551 -2.53 18.85 -9.98
N THR A 552 -2.42 18.67 -11.29
CA THR A 552 -1.94 17.40 -11.88
C THR A 552 -0.43 17.27 -11.93
N ASP A 553 0.29 18.40 -11.93
CA ASP A 553 1.74 18.46 -11.98
C ASP A 553 2.37 18.18 -10.61
N ASP A 554 1.82 18.77 -9.55
CA ASP A 554 2.39 18.67 -8.19
C ASP A 554 1.46 18.01 -7.17
N GLN A 555 0.29 17.55 -7.61
CA GLN A 555 -0.70 16.84 -6.78
C GLN A 555 -1.20 17.68 -5.58
N VAL A 556 -0.92 19.00 -5.56
CA VAL A 556 -1.35 19.89 -4.49
C VAL A 556 -2.85 20.10 -4.57
N ARG A 557 -3.54 19.83 -3.45
CA ARG A 557 -4.96 20.11 -3.32
C ARG A 557 -5.24 21.59 -3.41
N ILE A 558 -6.33 21.92 -4.09
CA ILE A 558 -6.79 23.28 -4.29
C ILE A 558 -8.13 23.48 -3.57
N ASP A 559 -8.42 24.72 -3.20
CA ASP A 559 -9.68 25.08 -2.53
C ASP A 559 -10.83 25.03 -3.55
N TRP A 560 -11.45 23.85 -3.67
CA TRP A 560 -12.43 23.58 -4.71
C TRP A 560 -13.79 24.17 -4.36
N GLN A 561 -14.25 25.10 -5.20
CA GLN A 561 -15.49 25.86 -4.99
C GLN A 561 -16.76 25.11 -5.40
N ALA A 562 -16.71 23.79 -5.64
CA ALA A 562 -17.92 23.04 -5.95
C ALA A 562 -18.86 22.99 -4.73
N PRO A 563 -20.18 22.99 -4.92
CA PRO A 563 -21.13 22.89 -3.83
C PRO A 563 -20.90 21.62 -3.00
N ARG A 564 -20.90 21.77 -1.68
CA ARG A 564 -20.75 20.65 -0.73
C ARG A 564 -21.89 19.65 -0.87
N THR A 565 -23.11 20.14 -1.08
CA THR A 565 -24.34 19.33 -1.22
C THR A 565 -24.20 18.31 -2.34
N LEU A 566 -23.69 18.71 -3.50
CA LEU A 566 -23.45 17.79 -4.63
C LEU A 566 -22.57 16.60 -4.23
N ALA A 567 -21.48 16.85 -3.50
CA ALA A 567 -20.59 15.78 -3.05
C ALA A 567 -21.27 14.87 -2.00
N ILE A 568 -22.08 15.44 -1.10
CA ILE A 568 -22.87 14.67 -0.12
C ILE A 568 -23.88 13.78 -0.83
N ASP A 569 -24.58 14.28 -1.85
CA ASP A 569 -25.57 13.52 -2.60
C ASP A 569 -24.92 12.35 -3.34
N ILE A 570 -23.75 12.58 -3.96
CA ILE A 570 -22.94 11.52 -4.58
C ILE A 570 -22.58 10.45 -3.55
N PHE A 571 -22.09 10.84 -2.36
CA PHE A 571 -21.75 9.88 -1.31
C PHE A 571 -22.96 9.06 -0.86
N ALA A 572 -24.10 9.72 -0.64
CA ALA A 572 -25.33 9.07 -0.20
C ALA A 572 -25.84 8.07 -1.25
N SER A 573 -25.82 8.43 -2.53
CA SER A 573 -26.20 7.52 -3.61
C SER A 573 -25.25 6.33 -3.73
N VAL A 574 -23.94 6.56 -3.61
CA VAL A 574 -22.95 5.48 -3.63
C VAL A 574 -23.18 4.49 -2.49
N GLU A 575 -23.39 4.99 -1.27
CA GLU A 575 -23.68 4.17 -0.09
C GLU A 575 -24.99 3.39 -0.25
N ALA A 576 -26.06 4.04 -0.71
CA ALA A 576 -27.37 3.41 -0.91
C ALA A 576 -27.33 2.29 -1.95
N VAL A 577 -26.59 2.46 -3.05
CA VAL A 577 -26.45 1.41 -4.07
C VAL A 577 -25.52 0.28 -3.60
N ALA A 578 -24.56 0.58 -2.73
CA ALA A 578 -23.66 -0.41 -2.16
C ALA A 578 -24.30 -1.24 -1.05
N ALA A 579 -25.35 -0.73 -0.39
CA ALA A 579 -26.01 -1.40 0.70
C ALA A 579 -26.50 -2.80 0.29
N PRO A 580 -26.33 -3.81 1.16
CA PRO A 580 -26.89 -5.14 0.92
C PRO A 580 -28.42 -5.02 0.76
N LYS A 581 -28.95 -5.66 -0.28
CA LYS A 581 -30.39 -5.74 -0.53
C LYS A 581 -31.06 -6.80 0.34
#